data_AF-T1CFR0-F1
#
_entry.id   AF-T1CFR0-F1
#
_cell.length_a   1.000
_cell.length_b   1.000
_cell.length_c   1.000
_cell.angle_alpha   90.00
_cell.angle_beta   90.00
_cell.angle_gamma   90.00
#
_symmetry.space_group_name_H-M   'P 1'
#
loop_
_entity.id
_entity.type
_entity.pdbx_description
1 polymer ?
#
loop_
_entity_poly.entity_id
_entity_poly.type
_entity_poly.pdbx_seq_one_letter_code
_entity_poly.pdbx_strand_id
1 'polypeptide(L)'
;RSAKKAVMVKKLREPHYGSPWTLIDADDLRKGDVVEVLAKEVIPCDGEVIEGAATVDESAITGESAPVIRESGGDFCSVTGGTTVMSDWIVVRCTADPGDSFLDRMIALVEGAKRRKTPNEIALTILLIALTAILLMATVTLLPYSIYAVNAAGVGHPVTITVLVALLVCLIPTTIGALLSAIGIAGMSRMLGANVVATSGRAVEAAGDIDVLLLDKTGTITLGNRQASTFIPASGVDEVELADAAQLASLADETPEGRSIVVLAKAALQPA
;
A
#
# COMPACT_ATOMS: atom_id res chain seq x y z
N ARG A 1 10.30 -12.92 -9.90
CA ARG A 1 10.25 -12.99 -11.38
C ARG A 1 9.51 -14.27 -11.83
N SER A 2 8.28 -14.47 -11.35
CA SER A 2 7.38 -15.48 -11.91
C SER A 2 6.57 -14.81 -13.04
N ALA A 3 6.33 -15.53 -14.11
CA ALA A 3 5.86 -15.06 -15.41
C ALA A 3 4.76 -13.99 -15.35
N LYS A 4 5.07 -12.75 -15.78
CA LYS A 4 4.07 -11.87 -16.40
C LYS A 4 3.58 -12.64 -17.62
N LYS A 5 2.38 -13.23 -17.57
CA LYS A 5 1.71 -13.72 -18.77
C LYS A 5 1.62 -12.53 -19.72
N ALA A 6 2.14 -12.66 -20.94
CA ALA A 6 1.93 -11.66 -21.98
C ALA A 6 0.41 -11.45 -22.14
N VAL A 7 -0.07 -10.28 -21.72
CA VAL A 7 -1.48 -9.91 -21.85
C VAL A 7 -1.62 -9.30 -23.23
N MET A 8 -2.34 -9.98 -24.11
CA MET A 8 -2.62 -9.47 -25.44
C MET A 8 -3.78 -8.50 -25.39
N VAL A 9 -3.65 -7.38 -26.10
CA VAL A 9 -4.57 -6.25 -26.02
C VAL A 9 -5.09 -5.88 -27.40
N LYS A 10 -6.38 -5.53 -27.49
CA LYS A 10 -7.02 -5.03 -28.71
C LYS A 10 -6.84 -3.52 -28.82
N LYS A 11 -5.81 -3.07 -29.51
CA LYS A 11 -5.59 -1.64 -29.80
C LYS A 11 -6.45 -1.21 -30.98
N LEU A 12 -7.35 -0.26 -30.77
CA LEU A 12 -8.21 0.31 -31.79
C LEU A 12 -7.44 1.32 -32.66
N ARG A 13 -7.71 1.35 -33.96
CA ARG A 13 -7.14 2.36 -34.88
C ARG A 13 -7.82 3.72 -34.75
N GLU A 14 -9.13 3.72 -34.52
CA GLU A 14 -9.95 4.91 -34.32
C GLU A 14 -10.56 4.88 -32.91
N PRO A 15 -10.77 6.04 -32.27
CA PRO A 15 -11.13 6.13 -30.86
C PRO A 15 -12.64 5.92 -30.63
N HIS A 16 -13.22 4.87 -31.22
CA HIS A 16 -14.61 4.51 -31.02
C HIS A 16 -14.83 2.98 -31.04
N TYR A 17 -15.92 2.54 -30.41
CA TYR A 17 -16.30 1.14 -30.37
C TYR A 17 -16.55 0.56 -31.77
N GLY A 18 -16.12 -0.68 -32.00
CA GLY A 18 -16.24 -1.36 -33.29
C GLY A 18 -15.24 -0.91 -34.37
N SER A 19 -14.30 -0.01 -34.05
CA SER A 19 -13.17 0.29 -34.94
C SER A 19 -12.33 -0.98 -35.20
N PRO A 20 -11.69 -1.11 -36.38
CA PRO A 20 -10.67 -2.14 -36.59
C PRO A 20 -9.59 -2.06 -35.51
N TRP A 21 -9.21 -3.22 -34.96
CA TRP A 21 -8.18 -3.34 -33.94
C TRP A 21 -7.01 -4.21 -34.39
N THR A 22 -5.89 -4.04 -33.71
CA THR A 22 -4.69 -4.88 -33.85
C THR A 22 -4.32 -5.46 -32.50
N LEU A 23 -3.95 -6.73 -32.48
CA LEU A 23 -3.50 -7.41 -31.27
C LEU A 23 -2.03 -7.03 -31.00
N ILE A 24 -1.76 -6.41 -29.85
CA ILE A 24 -0.41 -6.04 -29.40
C ILE A 24 -0.16 -6.56 -27.98
N ASP A 25 1.10 -6.62 -27.57
CA ASP A 25 1.44 -6.90 -26.17
C ASP A 25 1.09 -5.69 -25.30
N ALA A 26 0.64 -5.91 -24.07
CA ALA A 26 0.37 -4.84 -23.11
C ALA A 26 1.62 -4.00 -22.81
N ASP A 27 2.82 -4.58 -22.84
CA ASP A 27 4.08 -3.85 -22.63
C ASP A 27 4.45 -2.92 -23.83
N ASP A 28 3.81 -3.11 -24.99
CA ASP A 28 3.97 -2.26 -26.17
C ASP A 28 2.99 -1.08 -26.22
N LEU A 29 2.01 -1.02 -25.30
CA LEU A 29 1.11 0.13 -25.19
C LEU A 29 1.89 1.39 -24.86
N ARG A 30 1.46 2.52 -25.42
CA ARG A 30 2.01 3.83 -25.08
C ARG A 30 0.90 4.79 -24.70
N LYS A 31 1.25 5.85 -23.98
CA LYS A 31 0.33 6.93 -23.65
C LYS A 31 -0.34 7.48 -24.90
N GLY A 32 -1.67 7.59 -24.86
CA GLY A 32 -2.51 8.04 -25.97
C GLY A 32 -3.06 6.92 -26.85
N ASP A 33 -2.58 5.68 -26.69
CA ASP A 33 -3.18 4.53 -27.36
C ASP A 33 -4.60 4.26 -26.83
N VAL A 34 -5.45 3.71 -27.71
CA VAL A 34 -6.84 3.40 -27.39
C VAL A 34 -7.06 1.90 -27.47
N VAL A 35 -7.66 1.34 -26.44
CA VAL A 35 -7.88 -0.10 -26.30
C VAL A 35 -9.34 -0.40 -26.02
N GLU A 36 -9.82 -1.49 -26.59
CA GLU A 36 -11.12 -2.08 -26.27
C GLU A 36 -10.94 -3.11 -25.17
N VAL A 37 -11.77 -3.02 -24.12
CA VAL A 37 -11.81 -3.98 -23.02
C VAL A 37 -13.24 -4.46 -22.84
N LEU A 38 -13.43 -5.77 -22.96
CA LEU A 38 -14.74 -6.42 -22.83
C LEU A 38 -14.93 -7.00 -21.42
N ALA A 39 -16.17 -7.34 -21.09
CA ALA A 39 -16.49 -8.08 -19.87
C ALA A 39 -15.59 -9.32 -19.69
N LYS A 40 -15.07 -9.48 -18.47
CA LYS A 40 -14.10 -10.50 -18.02
C LYS A 40 -12.68 -10.31 -18.53
N GLU A 41 -12.37 -9.22 -19.24
CA GLU A 41 -11.00 -8.85 -19.59
C GLU A 41 -10.38 -7.93 -18.53
N VAL A 42 -9.06 -7.99 -18.42
CA VAL A 42 -8.28 -7.17 -17.50
C VAL A 42 -7.92 -5.86 -18.21
N ILE A 43 -8.04 -4.74 -17.50
CA ILE A 43 -7.64 -3.43 -18.00
C ILE A 43 -6.11 -3.40 -18.13
N PRO A 44 -5.55 -3.20 -19.34
CA PRO A 44 -4.12 -3.42 -19.60
C PRO A 44 -3.22 -2.25 -19.17
N CYS A 45 -3.76 -1.04 -19.09
CA CYS A 45 -3.03 0.20 -18.76
C CYS A 45 -3.91 1.10 -17.89
N ASP A 46 -3.29 2.00 -17.12
CA ASP A 46 -4.04 3.12 -16.53
C ASP A 46 -4.55 4.03 -17.65
N GLY A 47 -5.78 4.50 -17.52
CA GLY A 47 -6.42 5.25 -18.59
C GLY A 47 -7.69 5.98 -18.22
N GLU A 48 -8.30 6.59 -19.22
CA GLU A 48 -9.61 7.22 -19.13
C GLU A 48 -10.57 6.53 -20.12
N VAL A 49 -11.78 6.21 -19.66
CA VAL A 49 -12.88 5.71 -20.48
C VAL A 49 -13.35 6.84 -21.39
N ILE A 50 -13.19 6.66 -22.69
CA ILE A 50 -13.63 7.64 -23.70
C ILE A 50 -14.98 7.26 -24.32
N GLU A 51 -15.38 6.00 -24.25
CA GLU A 51 -16.68 5.51 -24.72
C GLU A 51 -17.10 4.27 -23.95
N GLY A 52 -18.40 4.12 -23.70
CA GLY A 52 -18.98 2.98 -22.99
C GLY A 52 -19.08 3.20 -21.48
N ALA A 53 -19.73 2.23 -20.82
CA ALA A 53 -19.89 2.18 -19.37
C ALA A 53 -19.88 0.72 -18.91
N ALA A 54 -19.15 0.43 -17.84
CA ALA A 54 -19.01 -0.91 -17.28
C ALA A 54 -18.80 -0.90 -15.77
N THR A 55 -19.11 -2.02 -15.13
CA THR A 55 -18.69 -2.28 -13.75
C THR A 55 -17.28 -2.88 -13.73
N VAL A 56 -16.42 -2.40 -12.84
CA VAL A 56 -15.01 -2.77 -12.72
C VAL A 56 -14.72 -3.29 -11.30
N ASP A 57 -14.01 -4.40 -11.23
CA ASP A 57 -13.47 -4.98 -10.00
C ASP A 57 -12.12 -4.33 -9.66
N GLU A 58 -12.13 -3.42 -8.69
CA GLU A 58 -10.91 -2.77 -8.19
C GLU A 58 -10.34 -3.44 -6.91
N SER A 59 -10.83 -4.63 -6.55
CA SER A 59 -10.44 -5.33 -5.32
C SER A 59 -8.94 -5.61 -5.23
N ALA A 60 -8.27 -5.79 -6.37
CA ALA A 60 -6.82 -5.97 -6.45
C ALA A 60 -6.03 -4.76 -5.93
N ILE A 61 -6.64 -3.57 -5.89
CA ILE A 61 -5.98 -2.31 -5.55
C ILE A 61 -6.56 -1.71 -4.26
N THR A 62 -7.89 -1.61 -4.16
CA THR A 62 -8.57 -1.00 -3.02
C THR A 62 -8.75 -1.98 -1.86
N GLY A 63 -8.75 -3.29 -2.14
CA GLY A 63 -9.09 -4.33 -1.16
C GLY A 63 -10.59 -4.44 -0.88
N GLU A 64 -11.43 -3.62 -1.54
CA GLU A 64 -12.88 -3.66 -1.39
C GLU A 64 -13.49 -4.55 -2.47
N SER A 65 -14.40 -5.47 -2.07
CA SER A 65 -15.04 -6.42 -3.01
C SER A 65 -16.20 -5.82 -3.83
N ALA A 66 -16.59 -4.57 -3.57
CA ALA A 66 -17.73 -3.96 -4.24
C ALA A 66 -17.31 -3.43 -5.63
N PRO A 67 -18.00 -3.82 -6.73
CA PRO A 67 -17.69 -3.32 -8.06
C PRO A 67 -18.01 -1.83 -8.20
N VAL A 68 -17.17 -1.11 -8.92
CA VAL A 68 -17.30 0.34 -9.15
C VAL A 68 -17.71 0.58 -10.60
N ILE A 69 -18.63 1.52 -10.84
CA ILE A 69 -19.05 1.89 -12.20
C ILE A 69 -18.05 2.87 -12.79
N ARG A 70 -17.62 2.62 -14.03
CA ARG A 70 -16.72 3.46 -14.82
C ARG A 70 -17.37 3.77 -16.16
N GLU A 71 -17.47 5.05 -16.50
CA GLU A 71 -18.20 5.52 -17.69
C GLU A 71 -17.52 6.72 -18.36
N SER A 72 -17.78 6.91 -19.66
CA SER A 72 -17.25 8.04 -20.42
C SER A 72 -17.90 9.38 -20.04
N GLY A 73 -17.11 10.46 -20.02
CA GLY A 73 -17.64 11.84 -19.99
C GLY A 73 -17.99 12.43 -18.63
N GLY A 74 -17.60 11.78 -17.53
CA GLY A 74 -17.80 12.27 -16.16
C GLY A 74 -16.61 12.02 -15.23
N ASP A 75 -16.81 12.26 -13.94
CA ASP A 75 -15.78 12.08 -12.89
C ASP A 75 -15.38 10.61 -12.69
N PHE A 76 -16.18 9.67 -13.21
CA PHE A 76 -15.94 8.22 -13.12
C PHE A 76 -15.21 7.63 -14.33
N CYS A 77 -14.61 8.46 -15.19
CA CYS A 77 -13.92 7.98 -16.39
C CYS A 77 -12.54 7.37 -16.11
N SER A 78 -11.91 7.63 -14.97
CA SER A 78 -10.57 7.08 -14.68
C SER A 78 -10.62 5.58 -14.40
N VAL A 79 -9.78 4.78 -15.06
CA VAL A 79 -9.61 3.35 -14.80
C VAL A 79 -8.15 3.01 -14.51
N THR A 80 -7.94 1.99 -13.69
CA THR A 80 -6.60 1.57 -13.26
C THR A 80 -6.20 0.26 -13.92
N GLY A 81 -4.97 0.18 -14.43
CA GLY A 81 -4.44 -1.04 -15.01
C GLY A 81 -4.36 -2.18 -13.99
N GLY A 82 -4.70 -3.39 -14.42
CA GLY A 82 -4.73 -4.60 -13.60
C GLY A 82 -6.05 -4.88 -12.89
N THR A 83 -7.03 -3.98 -12.96
CA THR A 83 -8.41 -4.24 -12.52
C THR A 83 -9.19 -5.01 -13.60
N THR A 84 -10.30 -5.66 -13.24
CA THR A 84 -11.06 -6.51 -14.17
C THR A 84 -12.40 -5.89 -14.50
N VAL A 85 -12.75 -5.83 -15.79
CA VAL A 85 -14.09 -5.41 -16.21
C VAL A 85 -15.07 -6.56 -15.95
N MET A 86 -16.13 -6.31 -15.18
CA MET A 86 -17.13 -7.32 -14.84
C MET A 86 -18.30 -7.38 -15.83
N SER A 87 -18.78 -6.23 -16.31
CA SER A 87 -19.94 -6.14 -17.22
C SER A 87 -19.62 -5.33 -18.48
N ASP A 88 -20.43 -5.52 -19.52
CA ASP A 88 -20.44 -4.69 -20.73
C ASP A 88 -19.08 -4.54 -21.43
N TRP A 89 -18.77 -3.33 -21.91
CA TRP A 89 -17.53 -3.00 -22.61
C TRP A 89 -17.17 -1.54 -22.37
N ILE A 90 -15.87 -1.24 -22.44
CA ILE A 90 -15.34 0.12 -22.36
C ILE A 90 -14.22 0.31 -23.38
N VAL A 91 -14.14 1.51 -23.93
CA VAL A 91 -13.01 1.98 -24.72
C VAL A 91 -12.16 2.90 -23.86
N VAL A 92 -10.91 2.51 -23.65
CA VAL A 92 -10.00 3.18 -22.71
C VAL A 92 -8.85 3.81 -23.48
N ARG A 93 -8.56 5.08 -23.20
CA ARG A 93 -7.35 5.76 -23.65
C ARG A 93 -6.27 5.66 -22.58
N CYS A 94 -5.12 5.07 -22.91
CA CYS A 94 -4.01 4.96 -21.96
C CYS A 94 -3.46 6.34 -21.59
N THR A 95 -3.32 6.61 -20.29
CA THR A 95 -2.80 7.88 -19.75
C THR A 95 -1.37 7.75 -19.20
N ALA A 96 -0.89 6.52 -18.99
CA ALA A 96 0.45 6.19 -18.53
C ALA A 96 1.21 5.31 -19.52
N ASP A 97 2.54 5.44 -19.56
CA ASP A 97 3.43 4.54 -20.29
C ASP A 97 3.77 3.29 -19.44
N PRO A 98 4.22 2.18 -20.06
CA PRO A 98 4.63 0.99 -19.33
C PRO A 98 5.77 1.28 -18.36
N GLY A 99 5.63 0.84 -17.10
CA GLY A 99 6.54 1.18 -16.01
C GLY A 99 6.12 2.39 -15.18
N ASP A 100 5.20 3.22 -15.69
CA ASP A 100 4.60 4.35 -14.97
C ASP A 100 3.15 4.06 -14.55
N SER A 101 2.66 2.81 -14.64
CA SER A 101 1.32 2.44 -14.17
C SER A 101 1.18 2.57 -12.65
N PHE A 102 -0.06 2.63 -12.14
CA PHE A 102 -0.34 2.70 -10.71
C PHE A 102 0.24 1.49 -9.97
N LEU A 103 0.08 0.29 -10.53
CA LEU A 103 0.70 -0.93 -10.01
C LEU A 103 2.22 -0.86 -10.06
N ASP A 104 2.83 -0.37 -11.14
CA ASP A 104 4.29 -0.22 -11.22
C ASP A 104 4.80 0.81 -10.20
N ARG A 105 4.06 1.90 -9.94
CA ARG A 105 4.37 2.86 -8.87
C ARG A 105 4.25 2.21 -7.48
N MET A 106 3.25 1.37 -7.24
CA MET A 106 3.14 0.61 -5.99
C MET A 106 4.30 -0.38 -5.82
N ILE A 107 4.67 -1.10 -6.89
CA ILE A 107 5.83 -2.00 -6.89
C ILE A 107 7.09 -1.20 -6.62
N ALA A 108 7.30 -0.06 -7.27
CA ALA A 108 8.44 0.82 -7.04
C ALA A 108 8.45 1.41 -5.63
N LEU A 109 7.30 1.66 -5.00
CA LEU A 109 7.22 2.06 -3.59
C LEU A 109 7.63 0.91 -2.67
N VAL A 110 7.25 -0.33 -2.98
CA VAL A 110 7.60 -1.52 -2.19
C VAL A 110 9.07 -1.92 -2.40
N GLU A 111 9.57 -1.94 -3.63
CA GLU A 111 10.95 -2.28 -3.98
C GLU A 111 11.93 -1.14 -3.68
N GLY A 112 11.49 0.11 -3.88
CA GLY A 112 12.25 1.33 -3.62
C GLY A 112 12.24 1.77 -2.15
N ALA A 113 11.45 1.11 -1.30
CA ALA A 113 11.56 1.19 0.16
C ALA A 113 12.85 0.52 0.64
N LYS A 114 14.01 1.06 0.23
CA LYS A 114 15.27 0.82 0.92
C LYS A 114 15.08 1.31 2.34
N ARG A 115 14.97 0.36 3.28
CA ARG A 115 14.90 0.65 4.72
C ARG A 115 16.09 1.54 5.09
N ARG A 116 15.82 2.81 5.32
CA ARG A 116 16.76 3.69 6.01
C ARG A 116 16.72 3.35 7.49
N LYS A 117 17.88 3.41 8.15
CA LYS A 117 17.93 3.34 9.61
C LYS A 117 17.05 4.43 10.20
N THR A 118 16.32 4.08 11.24
CA THR A 118 15.43 5.01 11.93
C THR A 118 16.21 5.99 12.81
N PRO A 119 15.62 7.12 13.24
CA PRO A 119 16.30 8.07 14.12
C PRO A 119 16.81 7.44 15.42
N ASN A 120 16.00 6.57 16.06
CA ASN A 120 16.42 5.86 17.28
C ASN A 120 17.53 4.84 16.98
N GLU A 121 17.44 4.14 15.85
CA GLU A 121 18.49 3.20 15.41
C GLU A 121 19.83 3.92 15.16
N ILE A 122 19.79 5.12 14.57
CA ILE A 122 20.98 5.97 14.34
C ILE A 122 21.54 6.47 15.67
N ALA A 123 20.70 7.02 16.56
CA ALA A 123 21.12 7.55 17.85
C ALA A 123 21.82 6.47 18.69
N LEU A 124 21.23 5.28 18.77
CA LEU A 124 21.84 4.16 19.50
C LEU A 124 23.12 3.69 18.80
N THR A 125 23.15 3.63 17.46
CA THR A 125 24.37 3.26 16.72
C THR A 125 25.53 4.22 17.04
N ILE A 126 25.28 5.53 17.11
CA ILE A 126 26.30 6.53 17.46
C ILE A 126 26.84 6.26 18.88
N LEU A 127 25.95 6.03 19.84
CA LEU A 127 26.33 5.71 21.22
C LEU A 127 27.16 4.43 21.30
N LEU A 128 26.76 3.37 20.59
CA LEU A 128 27.48 2.09 20.56
C LEU A 128 28.87 2.26 19.94
N ILE A 129 28.99 3.01 18.84
CA ILE A 129 30.29 3.30 18.21
C ILE A 129 31.20 4.07 19.17
N ALA A 130 30.68 5.11 19.83
CA ALA A 130 31.44 5.89 20.79
C ALA A 130 31.92 5.03 21.98
N LEU A 131 31.05 4.20 22.54
CA LEU A 131 31.40 3.30 23.63
C LEU A 131 32.43 2.26 23.20
N THR A 132 32.26 1.64 22.02
CA THR A 132 33.25 0.71 21.46
C THR A 132 34.61 1.37 21.25
N ALA A 133 34.66 2.62 20.77
CA ALA A 133 35.92 3.34 20.62
C ALA A 133 36.62 3.60 21.96
N ILE A 134 35.87 4.04 22.98
CA ILE A 134 36.40 4.26 24.34
C ILE A 134 36.94 2.96 24.94
N LEU A 135 36.16 1.87 24.85
CA LEU A 135 36.55 0.56 25.39
C LEU A 135 37.73 -0.06 24.64
N LEU A 136 37.81 0.17 23.32
CA LEU A 136 38.96 -0.23 22.52
C LEU A 136 40.22 0.51 22.98
N MET A 137 40.15 1.83 23.13
CA MET A 137 41.29 2.62 23.63
C MET A 137 41.72 2.15 25.02
N ALA A 138 40.77 1.98 25.94
CA ALA A 138 41.06 1.45 27.28
C ALA A 138 41.77 0.09 27.19
N THR A 139 41.25 -0.83 26.40
CA THR A 139 41.82 -2.18 26.26
C THR A 139 43.21 -2.16 25.64
N VAL A 140 43.44 -1.35 24.61
CA VAL A 140 44.75 -1.21 23.94
C VAL A 140 45.80 -0.65 24.90
N THR A 141 45.42 0.28 25.79
CA THR A 141 46.36 0.83 26.78
C THR A 141 46.81 -0.20 27.83
N LEU A 142 46.04 -1.25 28.09
CA LEU A 142 46.40 -2.26 29.10
C LEU A 142 47.67 -3.04 28.74
N LEU A 143 47.95 -3.27 27.46
CA LEU A 143 49.15 -4.00 27.03
C LEU A 143 50.45 -3.28 27.46
N PRO A 144 50.71 -2.02 27.05
CA PRO A 144 51.92 -1.32 27.47
C PRO A 144 51.99 -1.11 28.98
N TYR A 145 50.86 -0.87 29.67
CA TYR A 145 50.83 -0.80 31.13
C TYR A 145 51.25 -2.12 31.79
N SER A 146 50.77 -3.26 31.27
CA SER A 146 51.13 -4.57 31.81
C SER A 146 52.62 -4.89 31.61
N ILE A 147 53.19 -4.52 30.46
CA ILE A 147 54.62 -4.67 30.17
C ILE A 147 55.44 -3.81 31.14
N TYR A 148 55.05 -2.55 31.31
CA TYR A 148 55.71 -1.64 32.26
C TYR A 148 55.64 -2.15 33.70
N ALA A 149 54.47 -2.59 34.16
CA ALA A 149 54.27 -3.09 35.52
C ALA A 149 55.12 -4.33 35.83
N VAL A 150 55.19 -5.28 34.89
CA VAL A 150 56.02 -6.48 35.04
C VAL A 150 57.51 -6.13 35.06
N ASN A 151 57.95 -5.23 34.19
CA ASN A 151 59.33 -4.76 34.16
C ASN A 151 59.73 -4.03 35.45
N ALA A 152 58.83 -3.22 36.02
CA ALA A 152 59.06 -2.47 37.25
C ALA A 152 59.02 -3.34 38.52
N ALA A 153 58.13 -4.33 38.58
CA ALA A 153 57.97 -5.21 39.73
C ALA A 153 58.97 -6.40 39.72
N GLY A 154 59.48 -6.79 38.54
CA GLY A 154 60.39 -7.92 38.37
C GLY A 154 59.74 -9.29 38.54
N VAL A 155 58.41 -9.37 38.68
CA VAL A 155 57.65 -10.61 38.91
C VAL A 155 56.36 -10.57 38.07
N GLY A 156 55.98 -11.72 37.48
CA GLY A 156 54.74 -11.89 36.73
C GLY A 156 54.93 -11.95 35.21
N HIS A 157 53.81 -12.04 34.48
CA HIS A 157 53.78 -12.08 33.02
C HIS A 157 52.84 -11.00 32.47
N PRO A 158 53.21 -10.31 31.37
CA PRO A 158 52.32 -9.34 30.74
C PRO A 158 51.01 -9.97 30.28
N VAL A 159 49.97 -9.15 30.16
CA VAL A 159 48.66 -9.63 29.70
C VAL A 159 48.80 -10.08 28.24
N THR A 160 48.31 -11.28 27.93
CA THR A 160 48.37 -11.82 26.58
C THR A 160 47.36 -11.12 25.67
N ILE A 161 47.65 -11.08 24.36
CA ILE A 161 46.72 -10.55 23.36
C ILE A 161 45.38 -11.31 23.40
N THR A 162 45.41 -12.62 23.66
CA THR A 162 44.20 -13.44 23.77
C THR A 162 43.27 -12.97 24.89
N VAL A 163 43.82 -12.60 26.06
CA VAL A 163 43.04 -12.07 27.18
C VAL A 163 42.50 -10.68 26.87
N LEU A 164 43.28 -9.83 26.20
CA LEU A 164 42.82 -8.49 25.79
C LEU A 164 41.69 -8.56 24.76
N VAL A 165 41.77 -9.47 23.79
CA VAL A 165 40.69 -9.69 22.81
C VAL A 165 39.45 -10.22 23.52
N ALA A 166 39.59 -11.20 24.42
CA ALA A 166 38.47 -11.72 25.20
C ALA A 166 37.81 -10.63 26.04
N LEU A 167 38.61 -9.80 26.72
CA LEU A 167 38.14 -8.65 27.49
C LEU A 167 37.38 -7.65 26.60
N LEU A 168 37.94 -7.29 25.44
CA LEU A 168 37.30 -6.37 24.51
C LEU A 168 35.93 -6.89 24.05
N VAL A 169 35.84 -8.18 23.69
CA VAL A 169 34.58 -8.80 23.27
C VAL A 169 33.55 -8.79 24.39
N CYS A 170 33.96 -9.03 25.64
CA CYS A 170 33.09 -8.96 26.81
C CYS A 170 32.61 -7.53 27.11
N LEU A 171 33.41 -6.51 26.79
CA LEU A 171 33.08 -5.11 27.06
C LEU A 171 32.21 -4.48 25.97
N ILE A 172 32.46 -4.82 24.69
CA ILE A 172 31.68 -4.27 23.58
C ILE A 172 30.23 -4.74 23.71
N PRO A 173 29.24 -3.83 23.59
CA PRO A 173 27.80 -4.15 23.66
C PRO A 173 27.29 -4.88 22.41
N THR A 174 27.87 -6.04 22.09
CA THR A 174 27.59 -6.87 20.91
C THR A 174 26.13 -7.33 20.86
N THR A 175 25.56 -7.68 22.02
CA THR A 175 24.17 -8.13 22.15
C THR A 175 23.18 -7.09 21.62
N ILE A 176 23.31 -5.84 22.06
CA ILE A 176 22.38 -4.76 21.67
C ILE A 176 22.59 -4.40 20.19
N GLY A 177 23.86 -4.31 19.74
CA GLY A 177 24.18 -3.99 18.36
C GLY A 177 23.60 -4.98 17.34
N ALA A 178 23.57 -6.27 17.69
CA ALA A 178 22.98 -7.31 16.85
C ALA A 178 21.44 -7.29 16.88
N LEU A 179 20.83 -7.08 18.05
CA LEU A 179 19.39 -7.17 18.22
C LEU A 179 18.62 -5.98 17.65
N LEU A 180 19.23 -4.79 17.58
CA LEU A 180 18.57 -3.56 17.14
C LEU A 180 17.89 -3.69 15.76
N SER A 181 18.61 -4.25 14.79
CA SER A 181 18.08 -4.48 13.44
C SER A 181 16.97 -5.55 13.43
N ALA A 182 17.11 -6.59 14.24
CA ALA A 182 16.14 -7.68 14.33
C ALA A 182 14.81 -7.20 14.92
N ILE A 183 14.85 -6.37 15.96
CA ILE A 183 13.67 -5.75 16.57
C ILE A 183 12.91 -4.92 15.53
N GLY A 184 13.63 -4.13 14.73
CA GLY A 184 13.02 -3.31 13.67
C GLY A 184 12.31 -4.14 12.59
N ILE A 185 12.85 -5.31 12.23
CA ILE A 185 12.23 -6.22 11.24
C ILE A 185 11.00 -6.91 11.85
N ALA A 186 11.12 -7.41 13.08
CA ALA A 186 10.02 -8.06 13.78
C ALA A 186 8.83 -7.11 13.98
N GLY A 187 9.08 -5.84 14.28
CA GLY A 187 8.04 -4.81 14.41
C GLY A 187 7.26 -4.58 13.12
N MET A 188 7.95 -4.47 11.98
CA MET A 188 7.28 -4.31 10.68
C MET A 188 6.46 -5.54 10.29
N SER A 189 6.97 -6.75 10.56
CA SER A 189 6.24 -7.99 10.32
C SER A 189 4.93 -8.05 11.10
N ARG A 190 4.93 -7.58 12.36
CA ARG A 190 3.71 -7.49 13.17
C ARG A 190 2.69 -6.49 12.61
N MET A 191 3.13 -5.37 12.05
CA MET A 191 2.22 -4.41 11.41
C MET A 191 1.56 -4.96 10.15
N LEU A 192 2.31 -5.68 9.32
CA LEU A 192 1.73 -6.38 8.16
C LEU A 192 0.68 -7.41 8.59
N GLY A 193 0.94 -8.15 9.68
CA GLY A 193 -0.05 -9.05 10.28
C GLY A 193 -1.29 -8.35 10.85
N ALA A 194 -1.22 -7.05 11.09
CA ALA A 194 -2.35 -6.20 11.51
C ALA A 194 -2.99 -5.45 10.33
N ASN A 195 -2.68 -5.84 9.08
CA ASN A 195 -3.14 -5.18 7.85
C ASN A 195 -2.73 -3.70 7.74
N VAL A 196 -1.63 -3.30 8.38
CA VAL A 196 -1.07 -1.95 8.28
C VAL A 196 0.18 -1.97 7.40
N VAL A 197 0.13 -1.23 6.30
CA VAL A 197 1.27 -1.07 5.38
C VAL A 197 2.09 0.15 5.78
N ALA A 198 3.23 -0.07 6.42
CA ALA A 198 4.18 0.98 6.73
C ALA A 198 5.19 1.15 5.60
N THR A 199 5.28 2.35 5.03
CA THR A 199 6.25 2.67 3.96
C THR A 199 7.69 2.69 4.43
N SER A 200 7.93 2.81 5.75
CA SER A 200 9.26 2.75 6.35
C SER A 200 9.22 2.40 7.83
N GLY A 201 10.31 1.84 8.35
CA GLY A 201 10.47 1.65 9.80
C GLY A 201 10.43 2.96 10.60
N ARG A 202 10.79 4.09 9.98
CA ARG A 202 10.67 5.42 10.61
C ARG A 202 9.22 5.79 10.90
N ALA A 203 8.29 5.46 10.00
CA ALA A 203 6.87 5.72 10.21
C ALA A 203 6.35 4.93 11.42
N VAL A 204 6.79 3.69 11.59
CA VAL A 204 6.42 2.83 12.72
C VAL A 204 6.94 3.39 14.05
N GLU A 205 8.20 3.84 14.09
CA GLU A 205 8.76 4.45 15.31
C GLU A 205 8.08 5.78 15.64
N ALA A 206 7.89 6.64 14.64
CA ALA A 206 7.23 7.92 14.83
C ALA A 206 5.79 7.73 15.34
N ALA A 207 5.08 6.69 14.87
CA ALA A 207 3.74 6.36 15.37
C ALA A 207 3.71 6.01 16.87
N GLY A 208 4.82 5.50 17.43
CA GLY A 208 4.95 5.25 18.86
C GLY A 208 5.18 6.51 19.70
N ASP A 209 5.52 7.63 19.07
CA ASP A 209 5.81 8.93 19.69
C ASP A 209 4.71 9.97 19.39
N ILE A 210 3.52 9.51 19.00
CA ILE A 210 2.36 10.38 18.74
C ILE A 210 1.60 10.65 20.04
N ASP A 211 1.46 11.93 20.39
CA ASP A 211 0.64 12.36 21.54
C ASP A 211 -0.84 12.53 21.19
N VAL A 212 -1.14 12.95 19.95
CA VAL A 212 -2.49 13.28 19.49
C VAL A 212 -2.76 12.58 18.17
N LEU A 213 -3.76 11.70 18.17
CA LEU A 213 -4.28 11.09 16.96
C LEU A 213 -5.45 11.93 16.44
N LEU A 214 -5.26 12.54 15.27
CA LEU A 214 -6.33 13.21 14.55
C LEU A 214 -6.92 12.22 13.54
N LEU A 215 -8.19 11.89 13.73
CA LEU A 215 -8.94 11.06 12.78
C LEU A 215 -9.77 11.96 11.89
N ASP A 216 -9.62 11.81 10.58
CA ASP A 216 -10.60 12.40 9.67
C ASP A 216 -11.94 11.67 9.82
N LYS A 217 -13.05 12.38 9.65
CA LYS A 217 -14.37 11.80 9.81
C LYS A 217 -14.83 11.16 8.50
N THR A 218 -14.85 11.95 7.43
CA THR A 218 -15.43 11.57 6.15
C THR A 218 -14.46 10.68 5.39
N GLY A 219 -14.84 9.43 5.07
CA GLY A 219 -13.97 8.48 4.37
C GLY A 219 -12.96 7.76 5.27
N THR A 220 -12.99 7.98 6.59
CA THR A 220 -12.13 7.29 7.58
C THR A 220 -12.95 6.71 8.72
N ILE A 221 -13.66 7.54 9.51
CA ILE A 221 -14.60 7.04 10.53
C ILE A 221 -15.91 6.59 9.87
N THR A 222 -16.37 7.34 8.87
CA THR A 222 -17.57 7.04 8.08
C THR A 222 -17.16 6.71 6.65
N LEU A 223 -17.98 5.96 5.91
CA LEU A 223 -17.75 5.58 4.51
C LEU A 223 -17.81 6.75 3.50
N GLY A 224 -17.70 8.00 3.97
CA GLY A 224 -17.69 9.21 3.15
C GLY A 224 -19.08 9.65 2.66
N ASN A 225 -19.90 8.70 2.22
CA ASN A 225 -21.21 8.96 1.62
C ASN A 225 -22.33 8.68 2.63
N ARG A 226 -23.32 9.58 2.72
CA ARG A 226 -24.53 9.31 3.50
C ARG A 226 -25.39 8.34 2.71
N GLN A 227 -25.67 7.17 3.28
CA GLN A 227 -26.52 6.17 2.65
C GLN A 227 -27.89 6.15 3.30
N ALA A 228 -28.92 5.86 2.50
CA ALA A 228 -30.25 5.55 3.01
C ALA A 228 -30.17 4.34 3.96
N SER A 229 -30.62 4.51 5.20
CA SER A 229 -30.55 3.47 6.23
C SER A 229 -31.92 2.85 6.54
N THR A 230 -33.00 3.62 6.40
CA THR A 230 -34.34 3.23 6.86
C THR A 230 -35.39 4.01 6.10
N PHE A 231 -36.48 3.32 5.73
CA PHE A 231 -37.70 3.95 5.26
C PHE A 231 -38.62 4.24 6.46
N ILE A 232 -39.04 5.50 6.62
CA ILE A 232 -39.91 5.91 7.73
C ILE A 232 -41.24 6.37 7.14
N PRO A 233 -42.26 5.49 7.06
CA PRO A 233 -43.54 5.84 6.48
C PRO A 233 -44.33 6.82 7.35
N ALA A 234 -45.08 7.71 6.70
CA ALA A 234 -46.06 8.56 7.37
C ALA A 234 -47.29 7.74 7.81
N SER A 235 -48.09 8.28 8.75
CA SER A 235 -49.29 7.59 9.22
C SER A 235 -50.25 7.25 8.07
N GLY A 236 -50.56 5.97 7.92
CA GLY A 236 -51.46 5.47 6.86
C GLY A 236 -50.78 5.10 5.55
N VAL A 237 -49.44 5.17 5.47
CA VAL A 237 -48.64 4.71 4.31
C VAL A 237 -47.93 3.41 4.69
N ASP A 238 -47.94 2.45 3.78
CA ASP A 238 -47.19 1.20 3.97
C ASP A 238 -45.70 1.41 3.64
N GLU A 239 -44.82 0.69 4.35
CA GLU A 239 -43.37 0.81 4.14
C GLU A 239 -42.96 0.31 2.74
N VAL A 240 -43.65 -0.71 2.24
CA VAL A 240 -43.46 -1.28 0.90
C VAL A 240 -43.83 -0.28 -0.18
N GLU A 241 -44.96 0.41 -0.03
CA GLU A 241 -45.43 1.44 -0.97
C GLU A 241 -44.47 2.64 -1.00
N LEU A 242 -43.94 3.04 0.17
CA LEU A 242 -42.94 4.09 0.25
C LEU A 242 -41.61 3.68 -0.40
N ALA A 243 -41.15 2.44 -0.17
CA ALA A 243 -39.92 1.92 -0.77
C ALA A 243 -40.01 1.84 -2.30
N ASP A 244 -41.15 1.39 -2.85
CA ASP A 244 -41.38 1.29 -4.29
C ASP A 244 -41.38 2.67 -4.97
N ALA A 245 -42.11 3.64 -4.38
CA ALA A 245 -42.13 5.01 -4.89
C ALA A 245 -40.74 5.68 -4.79
N ALA A 246 -40.03 5.50 -3.69
CA ALA A 246 -38.69 6.03 -3.49
C ALA A 246 -37.67 5.43 -4.47
N GLN A 247 -37.79 4.13 -4.77
CA GLN A 247 -36.98 3.47 -5.78
C GLN A 247 -37.20 4.11 -7.15
N LEU A 248 -38.45 4.19 -7.60
CA LEU A 248 -38.80 4.74 -8.92
C LEU A 248 -38.33 6.19 -9.09
N ALA A 249 -38.48 7.02 -8.06
CA ALA A 249 -38.01 8.40 -8.07
C ALA A 249 -36.48 8.52 -8.12
N SER A 250 -35.76 7.57 -7.50
CA SER A 250 -34.29 7.58 -7.41
C SER A 250 -33.61 6.81 -8.54
N LEU A 251 -34.36 6.16 -9.45
CA LEU A 251 -33.78 5.40 -10.57
C LEU A 251 -32.93 6.26 -11.52
N ALA A 252 -33.27 7.54 -11.66
CA ALA A 252 -32.53 8.49 -12.48
C ALA A 252 -31.46 9.27 -11.69
N ASP A 253 -31.37 9.06 -10.37
CA ASP A 253 -30.40 9.73 -9.50
C ASP A 253 -29.13 8.88 -9.40
N GLU A 254 -28.15 9.25 -10.23
CA GLU A 254 -26.84 8.61 -10.35
C GLU A 254 -25.92 8.87 -9.13
N THR A 255 -26.29 9.76 -8.21
CA THR A 255 -25.46 10.10 -7.04
C THR A 255 -25.34 8.92 -6.05
N PRO A 256 -24.29 8.88 -5.20
CA PRO A 256 -24.18 7.87 -4.14
C PRO A 256 -25.42 7.80 -3.24
N GLU A 257 -26.03 8.95 -2.94
CA GLU A 257 -27.26 9.07 -2.17
C GLU A 257 -28.45 8.43 -2.90
N GLY A 258 -28.70 8.78 -4.17
CA GLY A 258 -29.77 8.20 -4.98
C GLY A 258 -29.63 6.69 -5.15
N ARG A 259 -28.42 6.23 -5.48
CA ARG A 259 -28.09 4.79 -5.59
C ARG A 259 -28.32 4.06 -4.27
N SER A 260 -28.00 4.67 -3.12
CA SER A 260 -28.21 4.04 -1.81
C SER A 260 -29.70 3.80 -1.50
N ILE A 261 -30.60 4.67 -1.96
CA ILE A 261 -32.06 4.50 -1.82
C ILE A 261 -32.54 3.31 -2.66
N VAL A 262 -32.06 3.18 -3.90
CA VAL A 262 -32.42 2.06 -4.80
C VAL A 262 -31.93 0.72 -4.23
N VAL A 263 -30.74 0.68 -3.62
CA VAL A 263 -30.20 -0.52 -2.96
C VAL A 263 -31.05 -0.90 -1.74
N LEU A 264 -31.39 0.07 -0.89
CA LEU A 264 -32.22 -0.18 0.30
C LEU A 264 -33.63 -0.67 -0.11
N ALA A 265 -34.24 -0.07 -1.13
CA ALA A 265 -35.55 -0.48 -1.63
C ALA A 265 -35.54 -1.90 -2.18
N LYS A 266 -34.50 -2.30 -2.92
CA LYS A 266 -34.35 -3.69 -3.40
C LYS A 266 -34.31 -4.70 -2.25
N ALA A 267 -33.66 -4.38 -1.14
CA ALA A 267 -33.62 -5.25 0.03
C ALA A 267 -34.97 -5.32 0.75
N ALA A 268 -35.71 -4.20 0.82
CA ALA A 268 -37.04 -4.14 1.44
C ALA A 268 -38.14 -4.81 0.60
N LEU A 269 -38.00 -4.82 -0.73
CA LEU A 269 -38.97 -5.38 -1.68
C LEU A 269 -38.72 -6.86 -2.03
N GLN A 270 -37.60 -7.45 -1.58
CA GLN A 270 -37.36 -8.89 -1.73
C GLN A 270 -38.15 -9.67 -0.67
N PRO A 271 -38.96 -10.68 -1.07
CA PRO A 271 -39.57 -11.58 -0.10
C PRO A 271 -38.49 -12.43 0.57
N ALA A 272 -38.61 -12.61 1.89
CA ALA A 272 -37.79 -13.54 2.67
C ALA A 272 -37.92 -15.00 2.20
#